data_AF-A0A1W9IV01-F1
#
_entry.id   AF-A0A1W9IV01-F1
#
_cell.length_a   1.000
_cell.length_b   1.000
_cell.length_c   1.000
_cell.angle_alpha   90.00
_cell.angle_beta   90.00
_cell.angle_gamma   90.00
#
_symmetry.space_group_name_H-M   'P 1'
#
loop_
_entity.id
_entity.type
_entity.pdbx_description
1 polymer ?
#
loop_
_entity_poly.entity_id
_entity_poly.type
_entity_poly.pdbx_seq_one_letter_code
_entity_poly.pdbx_strand_id
1 'polypeptide(L)'
;MAARKDKSFADYRVEGHLWITLSTGEYYPDVLPLACELYKPVLVTFGQLLKSAYSSVDLFMAIAQTQPQWMRIQLCRVFRKYVSPETPVEMLKKKSSAKNICDRFGRGFRKVTEVQDRFQSRPMPDEALCAVLWEYKDRGQKGYDLTERLFTIIREHFPSLEITGPERAGKDVLLGELFDNYPKPDRPVDFVLSHKGRPVAIGLARYDSDRGGAQEDDRTGQYRDCATEVLNYAKQHALPLKVIFLNDGPGLLLGSMWRDYAYIEESRPGLIKVVTLRMIPERITLKWLLSK
;
A
#
# COMPACT_ATOMS: atom_id res chain seq x y z
N MET A 1 9.83 -35.23 -26.53
CA MET A 1 9.00 -34.50 -25.54
C MET A 1 8.66 -33.14 -26.12
N ALA A 2 7.39 -32.87 -26.43
CA ALA A 2 6.99 -31.53 -26.86
C ALA A 2 7.29 -30.56 -25.72
N ALA A 3 8.03 -29.48 -26.01
CA ALA A 3 8.28 -28.42 -25.04
C ALA A 3 6.92 -27.91 -24.55
N ARG A 4 6.62 -28.12 -23.26
CA ARG A 4 5.40 -27.61 -22.65
C ARG A 4 5.44 -26.09 -22.81
N LYS A 5 4.52 -25.54 -23.60
CA LYS A 5 4.42 -24.10 -23.85
C LYS A 5 4.28 -23.40 -22.49
N ASP A 6 5.13 -22.42 -22.20
CA ASP A 6 5.01 -21.62 -20.98
C ASP A 6 3.62 -21.00 -20.94
N LYS A 7 2.88 -21.22 -19.84
CA LYS A 7 1.53 -20.66 -19.67
C LYS A 7 1.61 -19.14 -19.51
N SER A 8 0.77 -18.41 -20.23
CA SER A 8 0.49 -16.98 -20.05
C SER A 8 -0.37 -16.73 -18.81
N PHE A 9 -0.48 -15.50 -18.32
CA PHE A 9 -1.29 -15.18 -17.14
C PHE A 9 -2.78 -15.39 -17.43
N ALA A 10 -3.21 -15.17 -18.68
CA ALA A 10 -4.56 -15.44 -19.15
C ALA A 10 -4.97 -16.91 -18.93
N ASP A 11 -4.04 -17.85 -19.12
CA ASP A 11 -4.31 -19.30 -19.04
C ASP A 11 -4.73 -19.77 -17.64
N TYR A 12 -4.43 -18.98 -16.60
CA TYR A 12 -4.76 -19.31 -15.21
C TYR A 12 -6.16 -18.85 -14.79
N ARG A 13 -6.87 -18.10 -15.66
CA ARG A 13 -8.13 -17.43 -15.31
C ARG A 13 -9.23 -18.38 -14.86
N VAL A 14 -9.37 -19.52 -15.54
CA VAL A 14 -10.43 -20.52 -15.24
C VAL A 14 -10.32 -21.01 -13.80
N GLU A 15 -9.09 -21.16 -13.31
CA GLU A 15 -8.78 -21.63 -11.96
C GLU A 15 -8.24 -20.51 -11.07
N GLY A 16 -8.50 -19.24 -11.39
CA GLY A 16 -7.81 -18.09 -10.79
C GLY A 16 -7.90 -18.05 -9.26
N HIS A 17 -9.00 -18.56 -8.69
CA HIS A 17 -9.20 -18.67 -7.25
C HIS A 17 -8.17 -19.58 -6.53
N LEU A 18 -7.58 -20.55 -7.23
CA LEU A 18 -6.51 -21.41 -6.69
C LEU A 18 -5.16 -20.69 -6.64
N TRP A 19 -5.00 -19.66 -7.46
CA TRP A 19 -3.75 -18.96 -7.68
C TRP A 19 -3.61 -17.68 -6.87
N ILE A 20 -4.67 -17.19 -6.24
CA ILE A 20 -4.63 -16.02 -5.36
C ILE A 20 -4.37 -16.41 -3.89
N THR A 21 -3.88 -15.45 -3.12
CA THR A 21 -3.65 -15.56 -1.69
C THR A 21 -4.64 -14.67 -0.94
N LEU A 22 -5.43 -15.26 -0.04
CA LEU A 22 -6.31 -14.51 0.85
C LEU A 22 -5.52 -14.02 2.06
N SER A 23 -5.63 -12.73 2.37
CA SER A 23 -5.22 -12.18 3.66
C SER A 23 -6.22 -12.62 4.72
N THR A 24 -5.78 -13.19 5.83
CA THR A 24 -6.64 -13.40 7.00
C THR A 24 -7.06 -12.04 7.57
N GLY A 25 -8.36 -11.81 7.72
CA GLY A 25 -8.91 -10.64 8.40
C GLY A 25 -9.37 -10.99 9.80
N GLU A 26 -9.52 -9.98 10.64
CA GLU A 26 -10.17 -10.13 11.93
C GLU A 26 -11.69 -10.00 11.77
N TYR A 27 -12.47 -10.69 12.60
CA TYR A 27 -13.94 -10.68 12.52
C TYR A 27 -14.55 -9.60 13.42
N TYR A 28 -15.60 -8.95 12.93
CA TYR A 28 -16.52 -8.19 13.76
C TYR A 28 -17.64 -9.11 14.27
N PRO A 29 -18.08 -9.04 15.54
CA PRO A 29 -17.67 -8.08 16.57
C PRO A 29 -16.47 -8.51 17.43
N ASP A 30 -15.82 -9.64 17.14
CA ASP A 30 -14.76 -10.25 17.98
C ASP A 30 -13.60 -9.29 18.29
N VAL A 31 -13.27 -8.37 17.39
CA VAL A 31 -12.23 -7.33 17.60
C VAL A 31 -12.66 -6.19 18.53
N LEU A 32 -13.96 -6.01 18.77
CA LEU A 32 -14.50 -4.81 19.42
C LEU A 32 -13.98 -4.62 20.85
N PRO A 33 -13.85 -5.66 21.70
CA PRO A 33 -13.25 -5.52 23.03
C PRO A 33 -11.82 -4.98 22.98
N LEU A 34 -10.98 -5.51 22.08
CA LEU A 34 -9.59 -5.07 21.90
C LEU A 34 -9.51 -3.64 21.37
N ALA A 35 -10.41 -3.29 20.43
CA ALA A 35 -10.51 -1.93 19.93
C ALA A 35 -10.88 -0.93 21.03
N CYS A 36 -11.85 -1.29 21.88
CA CYS A 36 -12.25 -0.46 22.99
C CYS A 36 -11.15 -0.31 24.03
N GLU A 37 -10.43 -1.39 24.35
CA GLU A 37 -9.28 -1.34 25.27
C GLU A 37 -8.18 -0.39 24.77
N LEU A 38 -7.84 -0.48 23.48
CA LEU A 38 -6.82 0.36 22.87
C LEU A 38 -7.22 1.84 22.81
N TYR A 39 -8.45 2.15 22.41
CA TYR A 39 -8.88 3.52 22.15
C TYR A 39 -9.48 4.23 23.36
N LYS A 40 -9.96 3.52 24.40
CA LYS A 40 -10.46 4.15 25.64
C LYS A 40 -9.49 5.18 26.23
N PRO A 41 -8.20 4.91 26.47
CA PRO A 41 -7.28 5.92 26.99
C PRO A 41 -7.13 7.11 26.03
N VAL A 42 -7.17 6.88 24.72
CA VAL A 42 -7.11 7.95 23.70
C VAL A 42 -8.33 8.87 23.81
N LEU A 43 -9.54 8.31 23.93
CA LEU A 43 -10.77 9.08 24.03
C LEU A 43 -10.84 9.86 25.34
N VAL A 44 -10.36 9.28 26.44
CA VAL A 44 -10.24 9.98 27.73
C VAL A 44 -9.30 11.19 27.61
N THR A 45 -8.11 11.01 27.03
CA THR A 45 -7.16 12.11 26.80
C THR A 45 -7.73 13.17 25.85
N PHE A 46 -8.39 12.76 24.77
CA PHE A 46 -9.04 13.68 23.84
C PHE A 46 -10.08 14.54 24.57
N GLY A 47 -10.93 13.92 25.40
CA GLY A 47 -11.93 14.61 26.19
C GLY A 47 -11.33 15.61 27.19
N GLN A 48 -10.18 15.29 27.80
CA GLN A 48 -9.46 16.22 28.67
C GLN A 48 -8.94 17.44 27.91
N LEU A 49 -8.27 17.22 26.77
CA LEU A 49 -7.77 18.31 25.91
C LEU A 49 -8.91 19.18 25.38
N LEU A 50 -10.03 18.55 25.00
CA LEU A 50 -11.21 19.22 24.47
C LEU A 50 -11.90 20.11 25.50
N LYS A 51 -11.90 19.71 26.79
CA LYS A 51 -12.43 20.54 27.88
C LYS A 51 -11.59 21.78 28.13
N SER A 52 -10.27 21.70 27.99
CA SER A 52 -9.37 22.85 28.15
C SER A 52 -9.29 23.76 26.92
N ALA A 53 -9.71 23.26 25.75
CA ALA A 53 -9.53 23.98 24.49
C ALA A 53 -10.55 25.09 24.30
N TYR A 54 -10.06 26.28 23.96
CA TYR A 54 -10.90 27.46 23.65
C TYR A 54 -11.18 27.61 22.15
N SER A 55 -10.51 26.83 21.30
CA SER A 55 -10.80 26.70 19.88
C SER A 55 -10.34 25.36 19.33
N SER A 56 -10.81 24.99 18.14
CA SER A 56 -10.37 23.76 17.47
C SER A 56 -8.91 23.83 16.99
N VAL A 57 -8.41 25.05 16.75
CA VAL A 57 -6.98 25.29 16.49
C VAL A 57 -6.16 25.01 17.74
N ASP A 58 -6.61 25.53 18.89
CA ASP A 58 -5.95 25.31 20.18
C ASP A 58 -5.94 23.81 20.55
N LEU A 59 -7.07 23.12 20.37
CA LEU A 59 -7.17 21.67 20.53
C LEU A 59 -6.13 20.93 19.66
N PHE A 60 -6.00 21.29 18.39
CA PHE A 60 -5.04 20.64 17.50
C PHE A 60 -3.59 20.91 17.92
N MET A 61 -3.28 22.13 18.34
CA MET A 61 -1.95 22.49 18.83
C MET A 61 -1.60 21.74 20.12
N ALA A 62 -2.56 21.56 21.03
CA ALA A 62 -2.38 20.75 22.24
C ALA A 62 -2.14 19.25 21.90
N ILE A 63 -2.91 18.70 20.95
CA ILE A 63 -2.67 17.35 20.42
C ILE A 63 -1.25 17.25 19.85
N ALA A 64 -0.81 18.22 19.04
CA ALA A 64 0.52 18.20 18.42
C ALA A 64 1.67 18.15 19.44
N GLN A 65 1.46 18.66 20.66
CA GLN A 65 2.44 18.63 21.75
C GLN A 65 2.35 17.38 22.64
N THR A 66 1.31 16.56 22.49
CA THR A 66 1.10 15.36 23.32
C THR A 66 2.22 14.34 23.12
N GLN A 67 2.63 13.73 24.24
CA GLN A 67 3.53 12.56 24.29
C GLN A 67 2.83 11.42 25.03
N PRO A 68 3.13 10.14 24.71
CA PRO A 68 4.07 9.68 23.68
C PRO A 68 3.54 9.83 22.26
N GLN A 69 4.41 9.69 21.25
CA GLN A 69 4.07 9.81 19.82
C GLN A 69 2.88 8.94 19.40
N TRP A 70 2.77 7.71 19.92
CA TRP A 70 1.65 6.82 19.61
C TRP A 70 0.31 7.45 20.00
N MET A 71 0.20 8.01 21.20
CA MET A 71 -1.01 8.69 21.68
C MET A 71 -1.36 9.87 20.78
N ARG A 72 -0.37 10.71 20.44
CA ARG A 72 -0.56 11.84 19.51
C ARG A 72 -1.15 11.39 18.18
N ILE A 73 -0.64 10.31 17.59
CA ILE A 73 -1.13 9.79 16.31
C ILE A 73 -2.60 9.38 16.41
N GLN A 74 -3.01 8.71 17.50
CA GLN A 74 -4.40 8.32 17.69
C GLN A 74 -5.30 9.54 17.93
N LEU A 75 -4.84 10.53 18.70
CA LEU A 75 -5.55 11.81 18.89
C LEU A 75 -5.75 12.56 17.57
N CYS A 76 -4.76 12.56 16.66
CA CYS A 76 -4.94 13.12 15.30
C CYS A 76 -6.03 12.38 14.51
N ARG A 77 -6.18 11.06 14.69
CA ARG A 77 -7.26 10.29 14.04
C ARG A 77 -8.63 10.65 14.60
N VAL A 78 -8.74 10.82 15.92
CA VAL A 78 -9.98 11.29 16.58
C VAL A 78 -10.31 12.73 16.14
N PHE A 79 -9.32 13.62 16.12
CA PHE A 79 -9.46 15.00 15.65
C PHE A 79 -10.00 15.05 14.22
N ARG A 80 -9.48 14.21 13.30
CA ARG A 80 -9.99 14.12 11.94
C ARG A 80 -11.49 13.80 11.91
N LYS A 81 -11.96 12.86 12.75
CA LYS A 81 -13.37 12.43 12.75
C LYS A 81 -14.30 13.49 13.33
N TYR A 82 -13.89 14.17 14.39
CA TYR A 82 -14.73 15.15 15.07
C TYR A 82 -14.63 16.57 14.54
N VAL A 83 -13.48 16.97 14.00
CA VAL A 83 -13.14 18.37 13.75
C VAL A 83 -12.91 18.68 12.28
N SER A 84 -12.14 17.83 11.58
CA SER A 84 -11.75 18.10 10.19
C SER A 84 -11.68 16.81 9.35
N PRO A 85 -12.82 16.29 8.88
CA PRO A 85 -12.86 15.07 8.06
C PRO A 85 -12.12 15.25 6.72
N GLU A 86 -12.04 16.49 6.24
CA GLU A 86 -11.43 16.90 4.98
C GLU A 86 -9.90 16.97 5.06
N THR A 87 -9.32 17.23 6.24
CA THR A 87 -7.86 17.23 6.39
C THR A 87 -7.34 15.78 6.49
N PRO A 88 -6.42 15.35 5.59
CA PRO A 88 -5.84 14.02 5.66
C PRO A 88 -5.09 13.79 6.98
N VAL A 89 -5.28 12.61 7.58
CA VAL A 89 -4.62 12.29 8.86
C VAL A 89 -3.09 12.28 8.73
N GLU A 90 -2.55 11.89 7.57
CA GLU A 90 -1.10 11.93 7.32
C GLU A 90 -0.53 13.36 7.37
N MET A 91 -1.34 14.37 7.01
CA MET A 91 -0.95 15.77 7.23
C MET A 91 -1.00 16.12 8.71
N LEU A 92 -2.09 15.75 9.41
CA LEU A 92 -2.27 16.04 10.84
C LEU A 92 -1.17 15.44 11.73
N LYS A 93 -0.55 14.32 11.32
CA LYS A 93 0.55 13.67 12.06
C LYS A 93 1.88 14.46 12.01
N LYS A 94 2.07 15.35 11.02
CA LYS A 94 3.30 16.14 10.84
C LYS A 94 3.37 17.27 11.87
N LYS A 95 3.91 16.97 13.05
CA LYS A 95 4.02 17.92 14.18
C LYS A 95 4.63 19.27 13.78
N SER A 96 5.71 19.26 12.99
CA SER A 96 6.40 20.49 12.54
C SER A 96 5.54 21.38 11.64
N SER A 97 4.49 20.83 11.03
CA SER A 97 3.57 21.55 10.15
C SER A 97 2.28 22.00 10.83
N ALA A 98 2.10 21.73 12.13
CA ALA A 98 0.83 21.95 12.83
C ALA A 98 0.31 23.39 12.68
N LYS A 99 1.18 24.38 12.88
CA LYS A 99 0.84 25.80 12.71
C LYS A 99 0.38 26.11 11.28
N ASN A 100 1.13 25.67 10.28
CA ASN A 100 0.78 25.89 8.87
C ASN A 100 -0.57 25.24 8.51
N ILE A 101 -0.87 24.07 9.07
CA ILE A 101 -2.16 23.40 8.86
C ILE A 101 -3.29 24.26 9.45
N CYS A 102 -3.13 24.80 10.67
CA CYS A 102 -4.10 25.72 11.26
C CYS A 102 -4.31 26.97 10.41
N ASP A 103 -3.22 27.59 9.93
CA ASP A 103 -3.31 28.82 9.14
C ASP A 103 -4.05 28.61 7.82
N ARG A 104 -3.84 27.45 7.17
CA ARG A 104 -4.43 27.14 5.86
C ARG A 104 -5.81 26.51 5.93
N PHE A 105 -6.04 25.59 6.86
CA PHE A 105 -7.25 24.75 6.92
C PHE A 105 -8.11 25.01 8.16
N GLY A 106 -7.61 25.76 9.14
CA GLY A 106 -8.29 25.98 10.42
C GLY A 106 -9.66 26.67 10.29
N ARG A 107 -9.88 27.43 9.22
CA ARG A 107 -11.20 28.02 8.90
C ARG A 107 -12.28 26.96 8.63
N GLY A 108 -11.89 25.79 8.13
CA GLY A 108 -12.79 24.65 7.88
C GLY A 108 -12.97 23.74 9.10
N PHE A 109 -12.28 23.99 10.20
CA PHE A 109 -12.45 23.19 11.42
C PHE A 109 -13.82 23.44 12.03
N ARG A 110 -14.51 22.35 12.38
CA ARG A 110 -15.75 22.42 13.17
C ARG A 110 -15.50 23.24 14.43
N LYS A 111 -16.45 24.09 14.83
CA LYS A 111 -16.35 24.91 16.05
C LYS A 111 -16.16 24.04 17.28
N VAL A 112 -15.30 24.48 18.21
CA VAL A 112 -14.94 23.67 19.39
C VAL A 112 -16.15 23.34 20.28
N THR A 113 -17.12 24.25 20.38
CA THR A 113 -18.36 24.03 21.15
C THR A 113 -19.20 22.91 20.56
N GLU A 114 -19.36 22.87 19.23
CA GLU A 114 -20.05 21.78 18.56
C GLU A 114 -19.28 20.46 18.72
N VAL A 115 -17.95 20.49 18.69
CA VAL A 115 -17.12 19.30 18.97
C VAL A 115 -17.35 18.79 20.40
N GLN A 116 -17.40 19.69 21.39
CA GLN A 116 -17.69 19.38 22.78
C GLN A 116 -19.06 18.72 22.93
N ASP A 117 -20.11 19.33 22.39
CA ASP A 117 -21.48 18.80 22.46
C ASP A 117 -21.59 17.41 21.82
N ARG A 118 -21.03 17.24 20.61
CA ARG A 118 -21.07 15.97 19.89
C ARG A 118 -20.27 14.90 20.61
N PHE A 119 -19.08 15.21 21.13
CA PHE A 119 -18.26 14.26 21.86
C PHE A 119 -18.93 13.80 23.16
N GLN A 120 -19.57 14.72 23.90
CA GLN A 120 -20.28 14.41 25.14
C GLN A 120 -21.57 13.61 24.93
N SER A 121 -22.18 13.70 23.75
CA SER A 121 -23.38 12.92 23.41
C SER A 121 -23.11 11.42 23.19
N ARG A 122 -21.85 10.99 23.19
CA ARG A 122 -21.42 9.62 22.91
C ARG A 122 -21.01 8.89 24.20
N PRO A 123 -21.16 7.56 24.27
CA PRO A 123 -20.70 6.76 25.41
C PRO A 123 -19.17 6.76 25.54
N MET A 124 -18.66 6.35 26.69
CA MET A 124 -17.23 6.22 26.95
C MET A 124 -16.89 4.79 27.41
N PRO A 125 -16.15 3.99 26.61
CA PRO A 125 -15.67 4.31 25.25
C PRO A 125 -16.82 4.37 24.21
N ASP A 126 -16.61 5.13 23.14
CA ASP A 126 -17.51 5.14 21.99
C ASP A 126 -17.19 3.95 21.09
N GLU A 127 -17.88 2.82 21.29
CA GLU A 127 -17.64 1.57 20.57
C GLU A 127 -17.68 1.74 19.05
N ALA A 128 -18.60 2.56 18.54
CA ALA A 128 -18.73 2.82 17.10
C ALA A 128 -17.48 3.53 16.58
N LEU A 129 -16.97 4.51 17.31
CA LEU A 129 -15.73 5.19 16.95
C LEU A 129 -14.53 4.25 17.08
N CYS A 130 -14.46 3.42 18.12
CA CYS A 130 -13.40 2.43 18.30
C CYS A 130 -13.33 1.49 17.09
N ALA A 131 -14.47 0.93 16.66
CA ALA A 131 -14.55 0.09 15.46
C ALA A 131 -14.10 0.83 14.20
N VAL A 132 -14.60 2.06 14.00
CA VAL A 132 -14.21 2.90 12.85
C VAL A 132 -12.72 3.23 12.85
N LEU A 133 -12.08 3.39 14.01
CA LEU A 133 -10.63 3.63 14.09
C LEU A 133 -9.82 2.35 13.91
N TRP A 134 -10.35 1.20 14.34
CA TRP A 134 -9.74 -0.11 14.20
C TRP A 134 -9.57 -0.50 12.72
N GLU A 135 -10.55 -0.22 11.87
CA GLU A 135 -10.46 -0.39 10.40
C GLU A 135 -9.28 0.34 9.73
N TYR A 136 -8.70 1.33 10.40
CA TYR A 136 -7.54 2.09 9.90
C TYR A 136 -6.23 1.68 10.57
N LYS A 137 -6.26 0.76 11.54
CA LYS A 137 -5.09 0.30 12.30
C LYS A 137 -4.06 -0.32 11.36
N ASP A 138 -4.49 -1.23 10.50
CA ASP A 138 -3.62 -2.08 9.68
C ASP A 138 -3.70 -1.73 8.17
N ARG A 139 -4.07 -0.49 7.85
CA ARG A 139 -4.08 -0.02 6.45
C ARG A 139 -2.66 -0.06 5.87
N GLY A 140 -2.49 -0.84 4.80
CA GLY A 140 -1.21 -1.07 4.13
C GLY A 140 -0.53 -2.38 4.53
N GLN A 141 -0.92 -2.99 5.66
CA GLN A 141 -0.30 -4.22 6.17
C GLN A 141 -0.37 -5.36 5.15
N LYS A 142 -1.51 -5.55 4.49
CA LYS A 142 -1.66 -6.60 3.45
C LYS A 142 -0.68 -6.46 2.29
N GLY A 143 -0.31 -5.22 1.94
CA GLY A 143 0.71 -4.94 0.93
C GLY A 143 2.12 -5.27 1.43
N TYR A 144 2.42 -4.95 2.69
CA TYR A 144 3.69 -5.31 3.33
C TYR A 144 3.83 -6.82 3.51
N ASP A 145 2.76 -7.51 3.90
CA ASP A 145 2.75 -8.97 4.01
C ASP A 145 2.99 -9.64 2.65
N LEU A 146 2.48 -9.02 1.57
CA LEU A 146 2.72 -9.48 0.19
C LEU A 146 4.21 -9.36 -0.18
N THR A 147 4.83 -8.19 0.08
CA THR A 147 6.26 -7.98 -0.22
C THR A 147 7.15 -8.85 0.64
N GLU A 148 6.86 -9.02 1.93
CA GLU A 148 7.63 -9.89 2.83
C GLU A 148 7.60 -11.34 2.33
N ARG A 149 6.43 -11.86 1.95
CA ARG A 149 6.29 -13.21 1.38
C ARG A 149 7.01 -13.36 0.04
N LEU A 150 6.95 -12.34 -0.82
CA LEU A 150 7.71 -12.35 -2.08
C LEU A 150 9.21 -12.54 -1.82
N PHE A 151 9.78 -11.78 -0.88
CA PHE A 151 11.21 -11.85 -0.57
C PHE A 151 11.61 -13.24 -0.07
N THR A 152 10.80 -13.84 0.81
CA THR A 152 11.00 -15.24 1.26
C THR A 152 10.98 -16.21 0.08
N ILE A 153 9.94 -16.16 -0.76
CA ILE A 153 9.82 -17.07 -1.91
C ILE A 153 11.01 -16.94 -2.85
N ILE A 154 11.45 -15.72 -3.16
CA ILE A 154 12.58 -15.50 -4.07
C ILE A 154 13.88 -16.03 -3.48
N ARG A 155 14.16 -15.77 -2.21
CA ARG A 155 15.38 -16.25 -1.52
C ARG A 155 15.43 -17.78 -1.45
N GLU A 156 14.30 -18.42 -1.22
CA GLU A 156 14.21 -19.88 -1.13
C GLU A 156 14.30 -20.57 -2.50
N HIS A 157 13.60 -20.05 -3.51
CA HIS A 157 13.49 -20.70 -4.83
C HIS A 157 14.59 -20.28 -5.81
N PHE A 158 15.17 -19.09 -5.63
CA PHE A 158 16.20 -18.53 -6.50
C PHE A 158 17.38 -17.98 -5.69
N PRO A 159 18.15 -18.85 -4.99
CA PRO A 159 19.25 -18.43 -4.13
C PRO A 159 20.41 -17.71 -4.86
N SER A 160 20.42 -17.76 -6.21
CA SER A 160 21.38 -17.05 -7.05
C SER A 160 20.92 -15.64 -7.47
N LEU A 161 19.72 -15.23 -7.04
CA LEU A 161 19.19 -13.89 -7.24
C LEU A 161 19.27 -13.09 -5.94
N GLU A 162 19.60 -11.82 -6.09
CA GLU A 162 19.50 -10.81 -5.03
C GLU A 162 18.21 -10.03 -5.26
N ILE A 163 17.38 -9.90 -4.21
CA ILE A 163 16.18 -9.07 -4.22
C ILE A 163 16.41 -7.84 -3.34
N THR A 164 16.11 -6.66 -3.88
CA THR A 164 16.26 -5.36 -3.20
C THR A 164 14.95 -4.58 -3.24
N GLY A 165 14.56 -3.99 -2.12
CA GLY A 165 13.34 -3.22 -1.96
C GLY A 165 12.88 -3.22 -0.50
N PRO A 166 11.84 -2.45 -0.14
CA PRO A 166 11.29 -2.47 1.21
C PRO A 166 10.59 -3.81 1.50
N GLU A 167 11.12 -4.59 2.43
CA GLU A 167 10.48 -5.85 2.88
C GLU A 167 9.16 -5.59 3.62
N ARG A 168 9.03 -4.42 4.26
CA ARG A 168 7.85 -3.96 5.02
C ARG A 168 7.59 -2.48 4.72
N ALA A 169 7.17 -1.70 5.71
CA ALA A 169 7.13 -0.25 5.61
C ALA A 169 8.55 0.30 5.36
N GLY A 170 8.76 0.87 4.17
CA GLY A 170 10.04 1.43 3.77
C GLY A 170 9.89 2.30 2.52
N LYS A 171 10.98 2.94 2.11
CA LYS A 171 11.03 3.71 0.86
C LYS A 171 11.23 2.74 -0.30
N ASP A 172 10.45 2.91 -1.35
CA ASP A 172 10.62 2.19 -2.62
C ASP A 172 12.01 2.44 -3.23
N VAL A 173 12.45 1.54 -4.10
CA VAL A 173 13.70 1.71 -4.83
C VAL A 173 13.48 2.77 -5.91
N LEU A 174 14.32 3.80 -5.94
CA LEU A 174 14.25 4.81 -6.99
C LEU A 174 15.13 4.39 -8.17
N LEU A 175 14.59 4.42 -9.39
CA LEU A 175 15.36 3.97 -10.56
C LEU A 175 16.58 4.85 -10.85
N GLY A 176 16.57 6.12 -10.44
CA GLY A 176 17.76 6.98 -10.52
C GLY A 176 18.88 6.58 -9.55
N GLU A 177 18.58 5.82 -8.49
CA GLU A 177 19.61 5.25 -7.60
C GLU A 177 20.24 3.97 -8.20
N LEU A 178 19.58 3.34 -9.17
CA LEU A 178 20.07 2.14 -9.87
C LEU A 178 20.72 2.44 -11.22
N PHE A 179 20.26 3.50 -11.90
CA PHE A 179 20.68 3.86 -13.24
C PHE A 179 20.93 5.37 -13.32
N ASP A 180 22.20 5.77 -13.40
CA ASP A 180 22.63 7.18 -13.32
C ASP A 180 21.95 8.11 -14.33
N ASN A 181 21.57 7.60 -15.50
CA ASN A 181 20.94 8.35 -16.59
C ASN A 181 19.47 7.97 -16.81
N TYR A 182 18.78 7.48 -15.79
CA TYR A 182 17.36 7.16 -15.93
C TYR A 182 16.54 8.44 -16.19
N PRO A 183 15.67 8.49 -17.22
CA PRO A 183 14.95 9.71 -17.61
C PRO A 183 14.11 10.33 -16.49
N LYS A 184 13.57 9.49 -15.60
CA LYS A 184 12.76 9.89 -14.46
C LYS A 184 13.37 9.33 -13.16
N PRO A 185 14.42 9.97 -12.60
CA PRO A 185 15.22 9.38 -11.53
C PRO A 185 14.43 9.13 -10.24
N ASP A 186 13.32 9.85 -10.03
CA ASP A 186 12.41 9.69 -8.90
C ASP A 186 11.36 8.58 -9.09
N ARG A 187 11.41 7.80 -10.17
CA ARG A 187 10.51 6.67 -10.43
C ARG A 187 10.66 5.61 -9.33
N PRO A 188 9.63 5.37 -8.50
CA PRO A 188 9.68 4.32 -7.49
C PRO A 188 9.30 2.96 -8.11
N VAL A 189 9.94 1.90 -7.62
CA VAL A 189 9.60 0.50 -7.89
C VAL A 189 9.66 -0.31 -6.60
N ASP A 190 8.79 -1.31 -6.49
CA ASP A 190 8.61 -2.07 -5.24
C ASP A 190 9.79 -3.01 -4.97
N PHE A 191 10.39 -3.59 -6.01
CA PHE A 191 11.58 -4.42 -5.86
C PHE A 191 12.40 -4.50 -7.14
N VAL A 192 13.66 -4.91 -7.00
CA VAL A 192 14.57 -5.24 -8.11
C VAL A 192 15.18 -6.60 -7.86
N LEU A 193 15.21 -7.42 -8.91
CA LEU A 193 15.95 -8.67 -8.94
C LEU A 193 17.27 -8.45 -9.67
N SER A 194 18.36 -8.87 -9.05
CA SER A 194 19.71 -8.81 -9.59
C SER A 194 20.32 -10.20 -9.66
N HIS A 195 21.13 -10.45 -10.68
CA HIS A 195 21.93 -11.66 -10.79
C HIS A 195 23.40 -11.26 -10.94
N LYS A 196 24.25 -11.71 -10.01
CA LYS A 196 25.69 -11.37 -9.96
C LYS A 196 25.92 -9.84 -10.01
N GLY A 197 25.17 -9.09 -9.19
CA GLY A 197 25.26 -7.63 -9.11
C GLY A 197 24.69 -6.85 -10.29
N ARG A 198 24.02 -7.51 -11.25
CA ARG A 198 23.37 -6.84 -12.40
C ARG A 198 21.85 -6.92 -12.30
N PRO A 199 21.11 -5.81 -12.39
CA PRO A 199 19.65 -5.84 -12.48
C PRO A 199 19.16 -6.65 -13.68
N VAL A 200 18.25 -7.60 -13.43
CA VAL A 200 17.63 -8.47 -14.45
C VAL A 200 16.11 -8.32 -14.50
N ALA A 201 15.47 -7.88 -13.41
CA ALA A 201 14.07 -7.51 -13.44
C ALA A 201 13.73 -6.39 -12.46
N ILE A 202 12.75 -5.58 -12.84
CA ILE A 202 12.07 -4.63 -11.97
C ILE A 202 10.69 -5.17 -11.61
N GLY A 203 10.30 -4.97 -10.36
CA GLY A 203 9.08 -5.45 -9.77
C GLY A 203 8.12 -4.33 -9.39
N LEU A 204 6.84 -4.54 -9.68
CA LEU A 204 5.73 -3.72 -9.18
C LEU A 204 4.76 -4.64 -8.45
N ALA A 205 4.51 -4.39 -7.17
CA ALA A 205 3.78 -5.26 -6.26
C ALA A 205 2.49 -4.61 -5.77
N ARG A 206 1.40 -5.40 -5.73
CA ARG A 206 0.10 -4.93 -5.26
C ARG A 206 -0.74 -6.06 -4.69
N TYR A 207 -1.43 -5.77 -3.59
CA TYR A 207 -2.49 -6.60 -3.05
C TYR A 207 -3.87 -5.97 -3.32
N ASP A 208 -4.71 -6.62 -4.11
CA ASP A 208 -6.07 -6.17 -4.43
C ASP A 208 -7.12 -6.99 -3.67
N SER A 209 -7.77 -6.36 -2.68
CA SER A 209 -8.61 -7.05 -1.70
C SER A 209 -10.12 -7.07 -1.97
N ASP A 210 -10.70 -6.04 -2.60
CA ASP A 210 -12.18 -5.92 -2.71
C ASP A 210 -12.63 -4.84 -3.72
N ARG A 211 -11.94 -4.69 -4.86
CA ARG A 211 -12.16 -3.51 -5.73
C ARG A 211 -12.98 -3.85 -6.97
N GLY A 212 -14.13 -3.18 -7.11
CA GLY A 212 -14.89 -3.01 -8.34
C GLY A 212 -15.04 -1.51 -8.71
N GLY A 213 -15.04 -1.15 -10.00
CA GLY A 213 -15.41 0.17 -10.53
C GLY A 213 -14.28 1.03 -11.12
N ALA A 214 -14.54 2.34 -11.31
CA ALA A 214 -13.72 3.31 -12.08
C ALA A 214 -12.22 3.46 -11.68
N GLN A 215 -11.79 2.84 -10.57
CA GLN A 215 -10.36 2.76 -10.20
C GLN A 215 -9.61 1.59 -10.85
N GLU A 216 -10.30 0.68 -11.55
CA GLU A 216 -9.71 -0.43 -12.31
C GLU A 216 -8.86 0.11 -13.49
N ASP A 217 -9.42 1.01 -14.30
CA ASP A 217 -8.80 1.53 -15.54
C ASP A 217 -7.56 2.41 -15.29
N ASP A 218 -7.60 3.31 -14.30
CA ASP A 218 -6.50 4.25 -14.02
C ASP A 218 -5.18 3.55 -13.66
N ARG A 219 -5.26 2.34 -13.09
CA ARG A 219 -4.09 1.66 -12.49
C ARG A 219 -3.37 0.77 -13.46
N THR A 220 -4.11 -0.01 -14.23
CA THR A 220 -3.54 -0.83 -15.30
C THR A 220 -2.91 0.08 -16.36
N GLY A 221 -3.48 1.27 -16.59
CA GLY A 221 -2.86 2.36 -17.35
C GLY A 221 -1.50 2.78 -16.81
N GLN A 222 -1.42 3.20 -15.53
CA GLN A 222 -0.16 3.62 -14.90
C GLN A 222 0.92 2.52 -14.92
N TYR A 223 0.53 1.26 -14.73
CA TYR A 223 1.45 0.13 -14.78
C TYR A 223 1.98 -0.13 -16.18
N ARG A 224 1.13 -0.06 -17.20
CA ARG A 224 1.55 -0.14 -18.61
C ARG A 224 2.52 0.98 -18.98
N ASP A 225 2.28 2.20 -18.51
CA ASP A 225 3.17 3.34 -18.78
C ASP A 225 4.54 3.15 -18.10
N CYS A 226 4.54 2.70 -16.84
CA CYS A 226 5.77 2.40 -16.10
C CYS A 226 6.59 1.28 -16.78
N ALA A 227 5.94 0.16 -17.15
CA ALA A 227 6.62 -0.91 -17.87
C ALA A 227 7.16 -0.45 -19.22
N THR A 228 6.42 0.39 -19.94
CA THR A 228 6.87 0.94 -21.23
C THR A 228 8.11 1.83 -21.05
N GLU A 229 8.12 2.69 -20.03
CA GLU A 229 9.27 3.53 -19.67
C GLU A 229 10.51 2.68 -19.38
N VAL A 230 10.38 1.70 -18.48
CA VAL A 230 11.46 0.77 -18.10
C VAL A 230 11.99 -0.01 -19.29
N LEU A 231 11.11 -0.60 -20.11
CA LEU A 231 11.53 -1.44 -21.23
C LEU A 231 12.13 -0.62 -22.38
N ASN A 232 11.67 0.61 -22.60
CA ASN A 232 12.27 1.50 -23.58
C ASN A 232 13.68 1.92 -23.14
N TYR A 233 13.87 2.24 -21.86
CA TYR A 233 15.20 2.50 -21.28
C TYR A 233 16.11 1.28 -21.45
N ALA A 234 15.64 0.10 -21.06
CA ALA A 234 16.39 -1.14 -21.20
C ALA A 234 16.82 -1.41 -22.64
N LYS A 235 15.93 -1.18 -23.61
CA LYS A 235 16.23 -1.33 -25.04
C LYS A 235 17.29 -0.33 -25.51
N GLN A 236 17.18 0.94 -25.12
CA GLN A 236 18.15 1.98 -25.50
C GLN A 236 19.55 1.72 -24.96
N HIS A 237 19.64 1.16 -23.76
CA HIS A 237 20.89 0.86 -23.06
C HIS A 237 21.35 -0.60 -23.18
N ALA A 238 20.69 -1.40 -24.04
CA ALA A 238 20.97 -2.82 -24.25
C ALA A 238 21.02 -3.65 -22.94
N LEU A 239 20.15 -3.32 -21.98
CA LEU A 239 20.00 -4.02 -20.71
C LEU A 239 19.04 -5.20 -20.85
N PRO A 240 19.34 -6.38 -20.27
CA PRO A 240 18.47 -7.55 -20.29
C PRO A 240 17.33 -7.45 -19.25
N LEU A 241 16.75 -6.26 -19.09
CA LEU A 241 15.83 -5.95 -18.00
C LEU A 241 14.41 -6.40 -18.34
N LYS A 242 13.80 -7.17 -17.44
CA LYS A 242 12.41 -7.61 -17.51
C LYS A 242 11.54 -6.84 -16.52
N VAL A 243 10.22 -6.93 -16.66
CA VAL A 243 9.26 -6.36 -15.71
C VAL A 243 8.38 -7.47 -15.13
N ILE A 244 8.25 -7.47 -13.80
CA ILE A 244 7.39 -8.39 -13.06
C ILE A 244 6.28 -7.58 -12.39
N PHE A 245 5.04 -7.92 -12.68
CA PHE A 245 3.90 -7.44 -11.92
C PHE A 245 3.48 -8.54 -10.94
N LEU A 246 3.72 -8.30 -9.65
CA LEU A 246 3.13 -9.11 -8.59
C LEU A 246 1.78 -8.51 -8.23
N ASN A 247 0.68 -9.09 -8.70
CA ASN A 247 -0.65 -8.75 -8.20
C ASN A 247 -1.25 -9.99 -7.54
N ASP A 248 -1.78 -9.83 -6.33
CA ASP A 248 -2.38 -10.93 -5.57
C ASP A 248 -3.64 -10.45 -4.82
N GLY A 249 -4.49 -11.41 -4.44
CA GLY A 249 -5.72 -11.17 -3.71
C GLY A 249 -7.01 -11.35 -4.53
N PRO A 250 -8.17 -11.40 -3.85
CA PRO A 250 -9.44 -11.75 -4.47
C PRO A 250 -9.97 -10.67 -5.43
N GLY A 251 -9.48 -9.43 -5.34
CA GLY A 251 -9.83 -8.36 -6.27
C GLY A 251 -9.43 -8.68 -7.72
N LEU A 252 -8.43 -9.53 -7.95
CA LEU A 252 -8.07 -9.99 -9.30
C LEU A 252 -9.20 -10.76 -9.99
N LEU A 253 -10.10 -11.37 -9.22
CA LEU A 253 -11.22 -12.15 -9.77
C LEU A 253 -12.42 -11.27 -10.13
N LEU A 254 -12.38 -9.98 -9.80
CA LEU A 254 -13.46 -9.04 -10.03
C LEU A 254 -13.29 -8.31 -11.37
N GLY A 255 -14.41 -7.98 -12.00
CA GLY A 255 -14.44 -7.05 -13.14
C GLY A 255 -13.57 -7.44 -14.34
N SER A 256 -12.79 -6.48 -14.83
CA SER A 256 -11.83 -6.70 -15.92
C SER A 256 -10.41 -6.99 -15.43
N MET A 257 -10.12 -6.85 -14.14
CA MET A 257 -8.77 -6.90 -13.57
C MET A 257 -7.89 -8.02 -14.12
N TRP A 258 -8.34 -9.28 -14.06
CA TRP A 258 -7.57 -10.40 -14.62
C TRP A 258 -7.23 -10.22 -16.10
N ARG A 259 -8.21 -9.76 -16.90
CA ARG A 259 -8.04 -9.54 -18.34
C ARG A 259 -7.10 -8.37 -18.62
N ASP A 260 -7.16 -7.32 -17.83
CA ASP A 260 -6.31 -6.15 -18.02
C ASP A 260 -4.84 -6.47 -17.72
N TYR A 261 -4.59 -7.24 -16.66
CA TYR A 261 -3.25 -7.76 -16.38
C TYR A 261 -2.78 -8.76 -17.43
N ALA A 262 -3.65 -9.65 -17.91
CA ALA A 262 -3.32 -10.53 -19.02
C ALA A 262 -2.91 -9.72 -20.27
N TYR A 263 -3.66 -8.67 -20.59
CA TYR A 263 -3.33 -7.77 -21.70
C TYR A 263 -1.99 -7.05 -21.50
N ILE A 264 -1.67 -6.62 -20.27
CA ILE A 264 -0.36 -6.03 -19.96
C ILE A 264 0.77 -7.04 -20.24
N GLU A 265 0.64 -8.29 -19.82
CA GLU A 265 1.64 -9.34 -20.11
C GLU A 265 1.79 -9.58 -21.62
N GLU A 266 0.66 -9.70 -22.33
CA GLU A 266 0.62 -9.95 -23.77
C GLU A 266 1.18 -8.78 -24.60
N SER A 267 1.16 -7.56 -24.07
CA SER A 267 1.62 -6.36 -24.77
C SER A 267 3.13 -6.38 -25.09
N ARG A 268 3.93 -7.10 -24.30
CA ARG A 268 5.39 -7.22 -24.47
C ARG A 268 5.83 -8.67 -24.17
N PRO A 269 5.55 -9.62 -25.09
CA PRO A 269 5.83 -11.04 -24.87
C PRO A 269 7.29 -11.29 -24.53
N GLY A 270 7.53 -12.09 -23.48
CA GLY A 270 8.89 -12.44 -23.03
C GLY A 270 9.61 -11.35 -22.24
N LEU A 271 9.06 -10.14 -22.13
CA LEU A 271 9.64 -9.03 -21.35
C LEU A 271 8.85 -8.74 -20.07
N ILE A 272 7.54 -8.98 -20.10
CA ILE A 272 6.66 -8.80 -18.94
C ILE A 272 6.17 -10.16 -18.47
N LYS A 273 6.12 -10.34 -17.14
CA LYS A 273 5.32 -11.40 -16.51
C LYS A 273 4.42 -10.82 -15.43
N VAL A 274 3.16 -11.23 -15.44
CA VAL A 274 2.24 -11.04 -14.31
C VAL A 274 2.19 -12.34 -13.53
N VAL A 275 2.29 -12.22 -12.20
CA VAL A 275 2.29 -13.33 -11.26
C VAL A 275 1.50 -12.96 -10.01
N THR A 276 0.89 -13.97 -9.38
CA THR A 276 0.54 -13.94 -7.95
C THR A 276 1.68 -14.58 -7.15
N LEU A 277 1.65 -14.57 -5.81
CA LEU A 277 2.67 -15.26 -5.00
C LEU A 277 2.76 -16.76 -5.35
N ARG A 278 1.61 -17.41 -5.55
CA ARG A 278 1.53 -18.85 -5.83
C ARG A 278 2.08 -19.22 -7.21
N MET A 279 2.10 -18.25 -8.13
CA MET A 279 2.60 -18.48 -9.48
C MET A 279 4.12 -18.30 -9.61
N ILE A 280 4.79 -17.66 -8.65
CA ILE A 280 6.23 -17.34 -8.74
C ILE A 280 7.08 -18.60 -9.00
N PRO A 281 6.93 -19.72 -8.24
CA PRO A 281 7.77 -20.89 -8.44
C PRO A 281 7.62 -21.55 -9.83
N GLU A 282 6.44 -21.43 -10.45
CA GLU A 282 6.17 -22.01 -11.77
C GLU A 282 6.57 -21.06 -12.92
N ARG A 283 6.26 -19.77 -12.78
CA ARG A 283 6.32 -18.82 -13.92
C ARG A 283 7.64 -18.06 -14.02
N ILE A 284 8.28 -17.75 -12.90
CA ILE A 284 9.56 -17.03 -12.88
C ILE A 284 10.68 -18.06 -12.99
N THR A 285 11.57 -17.89 -13.96
CA THR A 285 12.69 -18.80 -14.15
C THR A 285 13.96 -18.02 -14.46
N LEU A 286 15.11 -18.55 -14.06
CA LEU A 286 16.41 -17.98 -14.46
C LEU A 286 16.57 -17.94 -15.98
N LYS A 287 16.05 -18.95 -16.69
CA LYS A 287 16.06 -18.98 -18.16
C LYS A 287 15.34 -17.78 -18.76
N TRP A 288 14.19 -17.41 -18.20
CA TRP A 288 13.43 -16.24 -18.66
C TRP A 288 14.11 -14.92 -18.25
N LEU A 289 14.52 -14.79 -16.98
CA LEU A 289 15.18 -13.59 -16.46
C LEU A 289 16.47 -13.25 -17.22
N LEU A 290 17.23 -14.27 -17.63
CA LEU A 290 18.49 -14.13 -18.34
C LEU A 290 18.34 -14.23 -19.86
N SER A 291 17.11 -14.34 -20.37
CA SER A 291 16.89 -14.35 -21.81
C SER A 291 17.15 -12.96 -22.39
N LYS A 292 17.68 -12.92 -23.62
CA LYS A 292 17.68 -11.70 -24.42
C LYS A 292 16.25 -11.26 -24.75
#